data_AF-M8BE40-F1
#
_entry.id   AF-M8BE40-F1
#
_cell.length_a   1.000
_cell.length_b   1.000
_cell.length_c   1.000
_cell.angle_alpha   90.00
_cell.angle_beta   90.00
_cell.angle_gamma   90.00
#
_symmetry.space_group_name_H-M   'P 1'
#
loop_
_entity.id
_entity.type
_entity.pdbx_description
1 polymer ?
#
loop_
_entity_poly.entity_id
_entity_poly.type
_entity_poly.pdbx_seq_one_letter_code
_entity_poly.pdbx_strand_id
1 'polypeptide(L)'
;MKTLKVSRATARAKAAVEAAGGTVRLVYYNKLGFRALLKPEWFAKKGRLIPKAARPPPKQRDKVDSIGRLPAPTKPLPFTSEELEFTAKREAAKVIAA
;
A
#
# COMPACT_ATOMS: atom_id res chain seq x y z
N MET A 1 -18.90 -6.64 -13.85
CA MET A 1 -18.38 -7.78 -13.06
C MET A 1 -17.77 -7.26 -11.76
N LYS A 2 -18.11 -7.85 -10.61
CA LYS A 2 -17.62 -7.43 -9.29
C LYS A 2 -16.43 -8.32 -8.88
N THR A 3 -15.28 -7.70 -8.63
CA THR A 3 -14.08 -8.40 -8.17
C THR A 3 -13.93 -8.24 -6.65
N LEU A 4 -13.90 -9.35 -5.93
CA LEU A 4 -13.66 -9.39 -4.49
C LEU A 4 -12.16 -9.49 -4.22
N LYS A 5 -11.63 -8.58 -3.40
CA LYS A 5 -10.24 -8.58 -2.93
C LYS A 5 -10.24 -8.97 -1.46
N VAL A 6 -9.76 -10.16 -1.15
CA VAL A 6 -9.80 -10.75 0.19
C VAL A 6 -8.40 -11.23 0.60
N SER A 7 -8.16 -11.35 1.90
CA SER A 7 -6.88 -11.84 2.40
C SER A 7 -6.72 -13.34 2.20
N ARG A 8 -7.81 -14.11 2.39
CA ARG A 8 -7.89 -15.56 2.18
C ARG A 8 -9.29 -15.96 1.73
N ALA A 9 -9.36 -17.07 1.01
CA ALA A 9 -10.60 -17.71 0.61
C ALA A 9 -10.41 -19.23 0.61
N THR A 10 -11.48 -19.98 0.84
CA THR A 10 -11.51 -21.43 0.67
C THR A 10 -11.86 -21.77 -0.78
N ALA A 11 -11.48 -22.97 -1.24
CA ALA A 11 -11.77 -23.42 -2.60
C ALA A 11 -13.28 -23.42 -2.91
N ARG A 12 -14.11 -23.86 -1.95
CA ARG A 12 -15.58 -23.87 -2.07
C ARG A 12 -16.15 -22.46 -2.25
N ALA A 13 -15.63 -21.48 -1.50
CA ALA A 13 -16.08 -20.09 -1.62
C ALA A 13 -15.66 -19.48 -2.96
N LYS A 14 -14.46 -19.78 -3.45
CA LYS A 14 -14.00 -19.33 -4.76
C LYS A 14 -14.90 -19.86 -5.88
N ALA A 15 -15.19 -21.16 -5.87
CA ALA A 15 -16.07 -21.80 -6.85
C ALA A 15 -17.49 -21.20 -6.84
N ALA A 16 -18.06 -20.95 -5.65
CA ALA A 16 -19.37 -20.33 -5.53
C ALA A 16 -19.42 -18.90 -6.10
N VAL A 17 -18.37 -18.10 -5.87
CA VAL A 17 -18.27 -16.74 -6.40
C VAL A 17 -18.07 -16.75 -7.92
N GLU A 18 -17.27 -17.67 -8.45
CA GLU A 18 -17.05 -17.83 -9.89
C GLU A 18 -18.32 -18.31 -10.61
N ALA A 19 -19.08 -19.23 -10.01
CA ALA A 19 -20.39 -19.66 -10.52
C ALA A 19 -21.41 -18.51 -10.55
N ALA A 20 -21.33 -17.59 -9.59
CA ALA A 20 -22.12 -16.36 -9.58
C ALA A 20 -21.61 -15.29 -10.57
N GLY A 21 -20.59 -15.59 -11.39
CA GLY A 21 -20.01 -14.65 -12.36
C GLY A 21 -19.10 -13.57 -11.73
N GLY A 22 -18.64 -13.80 -10.50
CA GLY A 22 -17.68 -12.96 -9.79
C GLY A 22 -16.23 -13.43 -9.96
N THR A 23 -15.29 -12.63 -9.46
CA THR A 23 -13.86 -13.00 -9.43
C THR A 23 -13.28 -12.74 -8.05
N VAL A 24 -12.51 -13.69 -7.51
CA VAL A 24 -11.83 -13.57 -6.23
C VAL A 24 -10.34 -13.38 -6.44
N ARG A 25 -9.73 -12.38 -5.79
CA ARG A 25 -8.27 -12.19 -5.75
C ARG A 25 -7.78 -12.20 -4.31
N LEU A 26 -6.69 -12.92 -4.06
CA LEU A 26 -6.01 -12.94 -2.77
C LEU A 26 -5.01 -11.80 -2.68
N VAL A 27 -5.16 -10.95 -1.66
CA VAL A 27 -4.40 -9.72 -1.51
C VAL A 27 -3.76 -9.63 -0.13
N TYR A 28 -2.46 -9.38 -0.09
CA TYR A 28 -1.74 -9.16 1.16
C TYR A 28 -1.82 -7.70 1.63
N TYR A 29 -2.19 -7.51 2.89
CA TYR A 29 -2.07 -6.25 3.61
C TYR A 29 -1.29 -6.47 4.92
N ASN A 30 -0.31 -5.61 5.19
CA ASN A 30 0.26 -5.53 6.54
C ASN A 30 -0.71 -4.78 7.48
N LYS A 31 -0.47 -4.82 8.79
CA LYS A 31 -1.33 -4.13 9.77
C LYS A 31 -1.46 -2.62 9.52
N LEU A 32 -0.37 -1.95 9.12
CA LEU A 32 -0.35 -0.51 8.89
C LEU A 32 -1.09 -0.09 7.60
N GLY A 33 -0.82 -0.76 6.50
CA GLY A 33 -1.48 -0.57 5.21
C GLY A 33 -2.95 -0.94 5.25
N PHE A 34 -3.33 -1.97 6.02
CA PHE A 34 -4.74 -2.28 6.24
C PHE A 34 -5.46 -1.14 6.96
N ARG A 35 -4.83 -0.53 7.97
CA ARG A 35 -5.37 0.68 8.63
C ARG A 35 -5.44 1.87 7.68
N ALA A 36 -4.45 2.04 6.82
CA ALA A 36 -4.45 3.10 5.81
C ALA A 36 -5.59 2.94 4.79
N LEU A 37 -5.95 1.70 4.45
CA LEU A 37 -7.08 1.41 3.58
C LEU A 37 -8.43 1.68 4.27
N LEU A 38 -8.59 1.24 5.52
CA LEU A 38 -9.87 1.34 6.24
C LEU A 38 -10.16 2.73 6.81
N LYS A 39 -9.12 3.44 7.26
CA LYS A 39 -9.24 4.73 7.94
C LYS A 39 -8.17 5.71 7.43
N PRO A 40 -8.28 6.15 6.16
CA PRO A 40 -7.33 7.12 5.61
C PRO A 40 -7.36 8.46 6.35
N GLU A 41 -8.53 8.85 6.89
CA GLU A 41 -8.74 10.08 7.66
C GLU A 41 -7.78 10.23 8.86
N TRP A 42 -7.42 9.11 9.49
CA TRP A 42 -6.51 9.09 10.63
C TRP A 42 -5.09 9.53 10.25
N PHE A 43 -4.66 9.19 9.02
CA PHE A 43 -3.36 9.58 8.48
C PHE A 43 -3.35 11.07 8.15
N ALA A 44 -4.40 11.55 7.48
CA ALA A 44 -4.58 12.98 7.18
C ALA A 44 -4.59 13.84 8.47
N LYS A 45 -5.37 13.44 9.48
CA LYS A 45 -5.46 14.16 10.77
C LYS A 45 -4.14 14.18 11.55
N LYS A 46 -3.33 13.13 11.45
CA LYS A 46 -2.01 13.07 12.07
C LYS A 46 -0.91 13.76 11.26
N GLY A 47 -1.23 14.35 10.11
CA GLY A 47 -0.24 14.92 9.18
C GLY A 47 0.74 13.87 8.63
N ARG A 48 0.36 12.58 8.65
CA ARG A 48 1.22 11.49 8.19
C ARG A 48 0.80 11.05 6.80
N LEU A 49 1.78 10.82 5.94
CA LEU A 49 1.52 10.32 4.59
C LEU A 49 0.95 8.90 4.62
N ILE A 50 0.10 8.58 3.65
CA ILE A 50 -0.34 7.21 3.40
C ILE A 50 0.89 6.37 3.04
N PRO A 51 1.19 5.31 3.81
CA PRO A 51 2.37 4.50 3.57
C PRO A 51 2.24 3.71 2.26
N LYS A 52 3.37 3.47 1.58
CA LYS A 52 3.42 2.50 0.48
C LYS A 52 3.10 1.10 1.00
N ALA A 53 2.42 0.30 0.19
CA ALA A 53 2.10 -1.08 0.54
C ALA A 53 3.40 -1.90 0.67
N ALA A 54 3.59 -2.53 1.83
CA ALA A 54 4.73 -3.38 2.07
C ALA A 54 4.63 -4.68 1.27
N ARG A 55 5.79 -5.20 0.84
CA ARG A 55 5.86 -6.51 0.21
C ARG A 55 5.53 -7.60 1.23
N PRO A 56 4.87 -8.70 0.82
CA PRO A 56 4.61 -9.83 1.70
C PRO A 56 5.92 -10.46 2.17
N PRO A 57 5.97 -11.00 3.40
CA PRO A 57 7.11 -11.78 3.86
C PRO A 57 7.26 -13.05 3.01
N PRO A 58 8.48 -13.59 2.84
CA PRO A 58 8.75 -14.71 1.92
C PRO A 58 7.79 -15.90 2.09
N LYS A 59 7.48 -16.28 3.33
CA LYS A 59 6.57 -17.41 3.65
C LYS A 59 5.12 -17.22 3.18
N GLN A 60 4.70 -15.99 2.93
CA GLN A 60 3.32 -15.66 2.54
C GLN A 60 3.21 -15.25 1.08
N ARG A 61 4.33 -15.06 0.40
CA ARG A 61 4.38 -14.61 -0.99
C ARG A 61 3.70 -15.60 -1.94
N ASP A 62 3.88 -16.89 -1.72
CA ASP A 62 3.32 -17.95 -2.57
C ASP A 62 1.81 -18.17 -2.37
N LYS A 63 1.24 -17.57 -1.32
CA LYS A 63 -0.17 -17.74 -0.95
C LYS A 63 -1.06 -16.59 -1.44
N VAL A 64 -0.48 -15.55 -2.02
CA VAL A 64 -1.19 -14.32 -2.38
C VAL A 64 -0.92 -13.95 -3.81
N ASP A 65 -1.98 -13.55 -4.52
CA ASP A 65 -1.91 -13.24 -5.94
C ASP A 65 -1.47 -11.78 -6.18
N SER A 66 -1.63 -10.89 -5.19
CA SER A 66 -1.38 -9.46 -5.35
C SER A 66 -0.99 -8.76 -4.04
N ILE A 67 -0.22 -7.68 -4.17
CA ILE A 67 0.10 -6.75 -3.09
C ILE A 67 -1.04 -5.73 -2.97
N GLY A 68 -1.47 -5.44 -1.74
CA GLY A 68 -2.51 -4.46 -1.45
C GLY A 68 -2.32 -3.14 -2.18
N ARG A 69 -3.27 -2.75 -3.04
CA ARG A 69 -3.28 -1.43 -3.68
C ARG A 69 -3.88 -0.44 -2.69
N LEU A 70 -3.05 0.41 -2.11
CA LEU A 70 -3.49 1.52 -1.26
C LEU A 70 -3.90 2.71 -2.13
N PRO A 71 -4.90 3.51 -1.73
CA PRO A 71 -5.21 4.76 -2.41
C PRO A 71 -3.94 5.61 -2.47
N ALA A 72 -3.61 6.09 -3.67
CA ALA A 72 -2.39 6.85 -3.86
C ALA A 72 -2.42 8.11 -2.97
N PRO A 73 -1.30 8.49 -2.34
CA PRO A 73 -1.23 9.73 -1.57
C PRO A 73 -1.64 10.89 -2.49
N THR A 74 -2.80 11.47 -2.23
CA THR A 74 -3.37 12.53 -3.06
C THR A 74 -2.95 13.88 -2.47
N LYS A 75 -1.70 14.29 -2.74
CA LYS A 75 -1.25 15.68 -2.97
C LYS A 75 0.29 15.83 -2.84
N PRO A 76 0.88 16.79 -3.58
CA PRO A 76 2.28 17.19 -3.39
C PRO A 76 2.47 17.70 -1.97
N LEU A 77 3.52 17.23 -1.29
CA LEU A 77 3.93 17.77 -0.01
C LEU A 77 4.36 19.24 -0.25
N PRO A 78 3.86 20.24 0.51
CA PRO A 78 4.64 21.44 0.69
C PRO A 78 5.85 21.01 1.51
N PHE A 79 7.00 20.86 0.86
CA PHE A 79 8.24 20.77 1.61
C PHE A 79 8.34 22.04 2.46
N THR A 80 8.54 21.90 3.76
CA THR A 80 8.96 23.04 4.56
C THR A 80 10.33 23.49 4.04
N SER A 81 10.63 24.78 4.10
CA SER A 81 11.92 25.35 3.66
C SER A 81 13.11 24.59 4.26
N GLU A 82 12.98 24.13 5.49
CA GLU A 82 13.97 23.32 6.21
C GLU A 82 14.22 21.95 5.56
N GLU A 83 13.18 21.29 5.03
CA GLU A 83 13.33 20.00 4.34
C GLU A 83 13.97 20.15 2.95
N LEU A 84 13.67 21.24 2.23
CA LEU A 84 14.34 21.56 0.96
C LEU A 84 15.83 21.81 1.16
N GLU A 85 16.19 22.61 2.17
CA GLU A 85 17.59 22.87 2.50
C GLU A 85 18.35 21.61 2.92
N PHE A 86 17.71 20.72 3.67
CA PHE A 86 18.31 19.44 4.06
C PHE A 86 18.55 18.52 2.86
N THR A 87 17.61 18.46 1.91
CA THR A 87 17.79 17.68 0.67
C THR A 87 18.88 18.26 -0.23
N ALA A 88 18.93 19.58 -0.39
CA ALA A 88 19.95 20.28 -1.17
C ALA A 88 21.36 20.07 -0.59
N LYS A 89 21.52 20.16 0.74
CA LYS A 89 22.80 19.87 1.42
C LYS A 89 23.23 18.42 1.23
N ARG A 90 22.30 17.47 1.28
CA ARG A 90 22.59 16.04 1.05
C ARG A 90 23.00 15.74 -0.38
N GLU A 91 22.39 16.43 -1.35
CA GLU A 91 22.71 16.29 -2.77
C GLU A 91 24.08 16.90 -3.09
N ALA A 92 24.36 18.10 -2.58
CA ALA A 92 25.67 18.74 -2.71
C ALA A 92 26.80 17.88 -2.11
N ALA A 93 26.58 17.29 -0.93
CA ALA A 93 27.55 16.38 -0.31
C ALA A 93 27.78 15.09 -1.12
N LYS A 94 26.80 14.66 -1.92
CA LYS A 94 26.91 13.47 -2.77
C LYS A 94 27.66 13.74 -4.08
N VAL A 95 27.57 14.96 -4.60
CA VAL A 95 28.31 15.38 -5.81
C VAL A 95 29.80 15.58 -5.51
N ILE A 96 30.16 15.98 -4.29
CA ILE A 96 31.56 16.16 -3.86
C ILE A 96 32.27 14.81 -3.59
N ALA A 97 31.51 13.74 -3.37
CA ALA A 97 32.03 12.41 -3.04
C ALA A 97 32.12 11.45 -4.26
N ALA A 98 31.92 11.96 -5.48
CA ALA A 98 32.04 11.23 -6.75
C ALA A 98 33.14 11.86 -7.61
#